data_AF-A0A316U860-F1
#
_entry.id   AF-A0A316U860-F1
#
_cell.length_a   1.000
_cell.length_b   1.000
_cell.length_c   1.000
_cell.angle_alpha   90.00
_cell.angle_beta   90.00
_cell.angle_gamma   90.00
#
_symmetry.space_group_name_H-M   'P 1'
#
loop_
_entity.id
_entity.type
_entity.pdbx_description
1 polymer ?
#
loop_
_entity_poly.entity_id
_entity_poly.type
_entity_poly.pdbx_seq_one_letter_code
_entity_poly.pdbx_strand_id
1 'polypeptide(L)' 'TLDVSTGGKVALDELGPMVVNKDGTLSRIHNWAGMTEAERARTLRVLGARNQIRMAEIRRGE' A
#
# COMPACT_ATOMS: atom_id res chain seq x y z
N THR A 1 2.46 -22.39 -1.14
CA THR A 1 3.63 -21.53 -1.39
C THR A 1 3.38 -20.82 -2.71
N LEU A 2 3.31 -19.49 -2.73
CA LEU A 2 3.02 -18.77 -3.98
C LEU A 2 4.31 -18.66 -4.79
N ASP A 3 4.34 -19.33 -5.94
CA ASP A 3 5.46 -19.34 -6.89
C ASP A 3 5.39 -18.10 -7.79
N VAL A 4 6.49 -17.35 -7.88
CA VAL A 4 6.62 -16.09 -8.64
C VAL A 4 7.52 -16.29 -9.87
N SER A 5 7.70 -17.54 -10.36
CA SER A 5 8.53 -17.82 -11.54
C SER A 5 7.80 -17.61 -12.87
N THR A 6 6.47 -17.52 -12.89
CA THR A 6 5.68 -17.28 -14.10
C THR A 6 5.27 -15.81 -14.14
N GLY A 7 5.89 -15.03 -15.02
CA GLY A 7 5.53 -13.65 -15.35
C GLY A 7 4.15 -13.52 -16.01
N GLY A 8 3.13 -14.14 -15.44
CA GLY A 8 1.75 -13.87 -15.76
C GLY A 8 1.44 -12.46 -15.28
N LYS A 9 1.01 -11.60 -16.21
CA LYS A 9 0.39 -10.31 -15.91
C LYS A 9 -0.90 -10.58 -15.13
N VAL A 10 -0.79 -10.92 -13.85
CA VAL A 10 -1.89 -10.75 -12.91
C VAL A 10 -2.15 -9.25 -12.94
N ALA A 11 -3.33 -8.85 -13.39
CA ALA A 11 -3.72 -7.45 -13.46
C ALA A 11 -3.51 -6.84 -12.06
N LEU A 12 -2.37 -6.15 -11.91
CA LEU A 12 -1.92 -5.59 -10.64
C LEU A 12 -2.77 -4.36 -10.26
N ASP A 13 -3.66 -3.95 -11.18
CA ASP A 13 -4.50 -2.76 -11.15
C ASP A 13 -5.54 -2.80 -10.00
N GLU A 14 -5.92 -3.98 -9.51
CA GLU A 14 -6.93 -4.11 -8.45
C GLU A 14 -6.35 -4.15 -7.02
N LEU A 15 -5.03 -4.21 -6.87
CA LEU A 15 -4.38 -4.46 -5.58
C LEU A 15 -4.37 -3.25 -4.64
N GLY A 16 -4.77 -2.09 -5.13
CA GLY A 16 -4.89 -0.87 -4.33
C GLY A 16 -3.55 -0.24 -3.93
N PRO A 17 -3.59 0.82 -3.11
CA PRO A 17 -2.41 1.60 -2.78
C PRO A 17 -1.49 0.86 -1.80
N MET A 18 -0.19 1.14 -1.91
CA MET A 18 0.80 0.65 -0.95
C MET A 18 0.84 1.48 0.34
N VAL A 19 1.13 0.80 1.44
CA VAL A 19 1.23 1.35 2.79
C VAL A 19 2.66 1.14 3.29
N VAL A 20 3.27 2.22 3.78
CA VAL A 20 4.55 2.15 4.50
C VAL A 20 4.25 1.90 5.97
N ASN A 21 4.84 0.87 6.56
CA ASN A 21 4.70 0.55 7.98
C ASN A 21 5.80 1.24 8.81
N LYS A 22 5.59 1.28 10.13
CA LYS A 22 6.56 1.90 11.06
C LYS A 22 7.88 1.14 11.17
N ASP A 23 7.84 -0.17 10.90
CA ASP A 23 9.00 -1.07 10.88
C ASP A 23 9.78 -1.00 9.55
N GLY A 24 9.40 -0.10 8.64
CA GLY A 24 10.03 0.04 7.33
C GLY A 24 9.51 -0.92 6.26
N THR A 25 8.63 -1.86 6.61
CA THR A 25 8.05 -2.80 5.64
C THR A 25 6.97 -2.13 4.77
N LEU A 26 6.72 -2.72 3.60
CA LEU A 26 5.66 -2.31 2.68
C LEU A 26 4.53 -3.34 2.72
N SER A 27 3.30 -2.85 2.82
CA SER A 27 2.08 -3.68 2.79
C SER A 27 1.03 -3.10 1.85
N ARG A 28 -0.01 -3.88 1.56
CA ARG A 28 -1.17 -3.44 0.76
C ARG A 28 -2.45 -3.50 1.60
N ILE A 29 -3.44 -2.72 1.18
CA ILE A 29 -4.76 -2.74 1.82
C ILE A 29 -5.54 -3.96 1.33
N HIS A 30 -5.62 -5.00 2.16
CA HIS A 30 -6.24 -6.28 1.79
C HIS A 30 -7.71 -6.17 1.37
N ASN A 31 -8.50 -5.27 1.97
CA ASN A 31 -9.91 -5.08 1.67
C ASN A 31 -10.18 -3.97 0.62
N TRP A 32 -9.17 -3.53 -0.13
CA TRP A 32 -9.29 -2.41 -1.07
C TRP A 32 -10.40 -2.61 -2.13
N ALA A 33 -10.44 -3.80 -2.73
CA ALA A 33 -11.45 -4.15 -3.74
C ALA A 33 -12.88 -4.09 -3.17
N GLY A 34 -13.05 -4.39 -1.88
CA GLY A 34 -14.34 -4.34 -1.18
C GLY A 34 -14.73 -2.96 -0.64
N MET A 35 -13.86 -1.95 -0.71
CA MET A 35 -14.18 -0.59 -0.27
C MET A 35 -15.09 0.12 -1.28
N THR A 36 -16.04 0.88 -0.77
CA THR A 36 -16.83 1.85 -1.54
C THR A 36 -15.96 3.01 -2.03
N GLU A 37 -16.43 3.74 -3.04
CA GLU A 37 -15.68 4.90 -3.58
C GLU A 37 -15.42 5.97 -2.51
N ALA A 38 -16.39 6.21 -1.62
CA ALA A 38 -16.23 7.14 -0.50
C ALA A 38 -15.13 6.70 0.49
N GLU A 39 -15.05 5.40 0.80
CA GLU A 39 -14.01 4.83 1.66
C GLU A 39 -12.64 4.87 1.00
N ARG A 40 -12.57 4.57 -0.31
CA ARG A 40 -11.33 4.68 -1.11
C ARG A 40 -10.82 6.11 -1.12
N ALA A 41 -11.67 7.09 -1.40
CA ALA A 41 -11.31 8.51 -1.41
C ALA A 41 -10.78 8.98 -0.04
N ARG A 42 -11.47 8.61 1.05
CA ARG A 42 -11.02 8.93 2.41
C ARG A 42 -9.68 8.27 2.74
N THR A 43 -9.50 7.03 2.31
CA THR A 43 -8.27 6.25 2.52
C THR A 43 -7.10 6.91 1.80
N LEU A 44 -7.23 7.21 0.50
CA LEU A 44 -6.18 7.86 -0.29
C LEU A 44 -5.77 9.22 0.28
N ARG A 45 -6.75 10.03 0.70
CA ARG A 45 -6.51 11.37 1.28
C ARG A 45 -5.57 11.31 2.48
N VAL A 46 -5.74 10.33 3.36
CA VAL A 46 -4.96 10.23 4.61
C VAL A 46 -3.69 9.39 4.42
N LEU A 47 -3.73 8.41 3.53
CA LEU A 47 -2.63 7.48 3.31
C LEU A 47 -1.38 8.18 2.77
N GLY A 48 -1.53 9.11 1.83
CA GLY A 48 -0.41 9.86 1.26
C GLY A 48 0.41 10.60 2.33
N ALA A 49 -0.27 11.38 3.18
CA ALA A 49 0.39 12.11 4.27
C ALA A 49 1.07 11.16 5.28
N ARG A 50 0.42 10.04 5.64
CA ARG A 50 1.00 9.05 6.56
C ARG A 50 2.24 8.37 5.99
N ASN A 51 2.21 7.99 4.72
CA ASN A 51 3.36 7.36 4.08
C ASN A 51 4.53 8.35 3.98
N GLN A 52 4.27 9.62 3.67
CA GLN A 52 5.33 10.65 3.66
C GLN A 52 6.00 10.83 5.02
N ILE A 53 5.21 10.90 6.10
CA ILE A 53 5.75 11.03 7.46
C ILE A 53 6.62 9.81 7.81
N ARG A 54 6.10 8.59 7.59
CA ARG A 54 6.83 7.35 7.90
C ARG A 54 8.11 7.22 7.09
N MET A 55 8.08 7.56 5.79
CA MET A 55 9.27 7.57 4.95
C MET A 55 10.32 8.58 5.45
N ALA A 56 9.88 9.76 5.90
CA ALA A 56 10.79 10.77 6.46
C ALA A 56 11.38 10.35 7.81
N GLU A 57 10.62 9.61 8.62
CA GLU A 57 11.10 9.02 9.88
C GLU A 57 12.15 7.94 9.61
N ILE A 58 11.88 7.01 8.69
CA ILE A 58 12.83 5.96 8.29
C ILE A 58 14.14 6.58 7.80
N ARG A 59 14.05 7.55 6.89
CA ARG A 59 15.24 8.24 6.34
C ARG A 59 16.05 9.03 7.37
N ARG A 60 15.45 9.41 8.51
CA ARG A 60 16.15 10.08 9.61
C ARG A 60 16.78 9.12 10.60
N GLY A 61 16.34 7.86 10.62
CA GLY A 61 16.83 6.80 11.49
C GLY A 61 17.85 5.85 10.84
N GLU A 62 18.05 5.95 9.52
CA GLU A 62 19.23 5.45 8.80
C GLU A 62 20.42 6.41 8.95
#